data_AF-A0A970UQP6-F1
#
_entry.id   AF-A0A970UQP6-F1
#
_cell.length_a   1.000
_cell.length_b   1.000
_cell.length_c   1.000
_cell.angle_alpha   90.00
_cell.angle_beta   90.00
_cell.angle_gamma   90.00
#
_symmetry.space_group_name_H-M   'P 1'
#
loop_
_entity.id
_entity.type
_entity.pdbx_description
1 polymer ?
#
loop_
_entity_poly.entity_id
_entity_poly.type
_entity_poly.pdbx_seq_one_letter_code
_entity_poly.pdbx_strand_id
1 'polypeptide(L)'
;IQEAGQAEAFRSIIDPDDPAFMNPPDMPSAIIHHCQENGQPEPRTKGEFTRCILESLATKYRTTLDQLREVSPHPIDKIHLIGGGSLNQLLCQLTADATRLPVIAGPAEATALGNILMQIASHQGIKKLDALRDFTRNSVTTTEYLPS
;
A
#
# COMPACT_ATOMS: atom_id res chain seq x y z
N ILE A 1 0.70 -15.12 0.66
CA ILE A 1 0.77 -14.17 1.81
C ILE A 1 1.29 -14.86 3.06
N GLN A 2 0.70 -15.98 3.50
CA GLN A 2 1.17 -16.70 4.70
C GLN A 2 2.65 -17.12 4.62
N GLU A 3 3.09 -17.66 3.47
CA GLU A 3 4.50 -17.99 3.22
C GLU A 3 5.44 -16.77 3.30
N ALA A 4 4.96 -15.58 2.93
CA ALA A 4 5.75 -14.35 2.99
C ALA A 4 5.95 -13.87 4.44
N GLY A 5 4.95 -14.04 5.30
CA GLY A 5 5.07 -13.74 6.73
C GLY A 5 6.08 -14.64 7.45
N GLN A 6 6.39 -15.82 6.89
CA GLN A 6 7.37 -16.77 7.41
C GLN A 6 8.77 -16.61 6.79
N ALA A 7 8.86 -15.94 5.64
CA ALA A 7 10.15 -15.63 5.03
C ALA A 7 10.96 -14.67 5.92
N GLU A 8 12.27 -14.79 5.86
CA GLU A 8 13.21 -13.90 6.56
C GLU A 8 12.96 -12.44 6.15
N ALA A 9 12.88 -11.56 7.15
CA ALA A 9 12.61 -10.14 6.96
C ALA A 9 13.82 -9.43 6.35
N PHE A 10 13.57 -8.48 5.45
CA PHE A 10 14.57 -7.59 4.85
C PHE A 10 15.77 -8.30 4.22
N ARG A 11 15.54 -9.51 3.70
CA ARG A 11 16.58 -10.29 3.01
C ARG A 11 17.03 -9.64 1.71
N SER A 12 16.10 -9.03 0.98
CA SER A 12 16.36 -8.23 -0.21
C SER A 12 15.30 -7.16 -0.39
N ILE A 13 15.72 -6.00 -0.88
CA ILE A 13 14.90 -4.80 -1.10
C ILE A 13 15.22 -4.24 -2.48
N ILE A 14 14.17 -3.84 -3.18
CA ILE A 14 14.22 -3.20 -4.50
C ILE A 14 13.57 -1.83 -4.42
N ASP A 15 13.93 -0.88 -5.30
CA ASP A 15 13.10 0.31 -5.51
C ASP A 15 12.01 -0.04 -6.53
N PRO A 16 10.72 -0.09 -6.13
CA PRO A 16 9.65 -0.43 -7.07
C PRO A 16 9.48 0.59 -8.22
N ASP A 17 10.06 1.78 -8.10
CA ASP A 17 10.05 2.80 -9.16
C ASP A 17 11.26 2.68 -10.12
N ASP A 18 12.19 1.74 -9.89
CA ASP A 18 13.30 1.51 -10.81
C ASP A 18 12.73 1.12 -12.19
N PRO A 19 13.18 1.77 -13.29
CA PRO A 19 12.75 1.45 -14.65
C PRO A 19 12.86 -0.04 -15.01
N ALA A 20 13.76 -0.80 -14.39
CA ALA A 20 13.88 -2.24 -14.59
C ALA A 20 12.60 -3.02 -14.20
N PHE A 21 11.75 -2.46 -13.34
CA PHE A 21 10.49 -3.07 -12.89
C PHE A 21 9.25 -2.54 -13.60
N MET A 22 9.40 -1.61 -14.53
CA MET A 22 8.31 -1.07 -15.36
C MET A 22 7.87 -2.08 -16.43
N ASN A 23 7.04 -3.05 -16.02
CA ASN A 23 6.49 -4.10 -16.88
C ASN A 23 7.57 -4.91 -17.65
N PRO A 24 8.55 -5.53 -16.94
CA PRO A 24 9.50 -6.39 -17.60
C PRO A 24 8.83 -7.68 -18.09
N PRO A 25 9.45 -8.41 -19.04
CA PRO A 25 8.92 -9.66 -19.56
C PRO A 25 8.69 -10.73 -18.48
N ASP A 26 9.54 -10.75 -17.45
CA ASP A 26 9.44 -11.66 -16.31
C ASP A 26 9.87 -10.94 -15.02
N MET A 27 8.90 -10.67 -14.14
CA MET A 27 9.14 -9.95 -12.89
C MET A 27 10.09 -10.70 -11.94
N PRO A 28 9.96 -12.02 -11.70
CA PRO A 28 10.91 -12.76 -10.85
C PRO A 28 12.36 -12.67 -11.33
N SER A 29 12.61 -12.85 -12.62
CA SER A 29 13.97 -12.74 -13.19
C SER A 29 14.54 -11.35 -13.05
N ALA A 30 13.72 -10.30 -13.23
CA ALA A 30 14.15 -8.92 -13.00
C ALA A 30 14.57 -8.68 -11.54
N ILE A 31 13.81 -9.21 -10.58
CA ILE A 31 14.13 -9.12 -9.15
C ILE A 31 15.42 -9.88 -8.82
N ILE A 32 15.60 -11.11 -9.33
CA ILE A 32 16.83 -11.89 -9.15
C ILE A 32 18.03 -11.11 -9.68
N HIS A 33 17.93 -10.60 -10.91
CA HIS A 33 19.00 -9.86 -11.55
C HIS A 33 19.39 -8.61 -10.76
N HIS A 34 18.40 -7.83 -10.32
CA HIS A 34 18.64 -6.66 -9.46
C HIS A 34 19.34 -7.07 -8.15
N CYS A 35 18.93 -8.17 -7.52
CA CYS A 35 19.58 -8.66 -6.31
C CYS A 35 21.04 -9.03 -6.58
N GLN A 36 21.33 -9.73 -7.67
CA GLN A 36 22.69 -10.10 -8.08
C GLN A 36 23.59 -8.89 -8.30
N GLU A 37 23.13 -7.91 -9.07
CA GLU A 37 23.90 -6.70 -9.39
C GLU A 37 24.22 -5.88 -8.14
N ASN A 38 23.34 -5.91 -7.14
CA ASN A 38 23.48 -5.16 -5.89
C ASN A 38 24.06 -6.01 -4.73
N GLY A 39 24.49 -7.25 -4.99
CA GLY A 39 25.06 -8.14 -3.98
C GLY A 39 24.08 -8.58 -2.89
N GLN A 40 22.78 -8.50 -3.15
CA GLN A 40 21.72 -8.92 -2.23
C GLN A 40 21.39 -10.41 -2.41
N PRO A 41 20.99 -11.14 -1.35
CA PRO A 41 20.51 -12.51 -1.49
C PRO A 41 19.32 -12.65 -2.43
N GLU A 42 19.44 -13.52 -3.42
CA GLU A 42 18.35 -13.81 -4.37
C GLU A 42 17.16 -14.50 -3.69
N PRO A 43 15.92 -14.02 -3.92
CA PRO A 43 14.72 -14.77 -3.58
C PRO A 43 14.63 -16.07 -4.39
N ARG A 44 14.29 -17.17 -3.74
CA ARG A 44 14.18 -18.52 -4.36
C ARG A 44 12.79 -19.11 -4.24
N THR A 45 12.01 -18.65 -3.26
CA THR A 45 10.66 -19.14 -2.97
C THR A 45 9.61 -18.06 -3.20
N LYS A 46 8.35 -18.45 -3.42
CA LYS A 46 7.22 -17.52 -3.52
C LYS A 46 7.12 -16.61 -2.30
N GLY A 47 7.37 -17.14 -1.11
CA GLY A 47 7.43 -16.40 0.15
C GLY A 47 8.48 -15.30 0.12
N GLU A 48 9.72 -15.61 -0.26
CA GLU A 48 10.82 -14.64 -0.35
C GLU A 48 10.55 -13.56 -1.40
N PHE A 49 10.07 -13.93 -2.60
CA PHE A 49 9.70 -12.93 -3.62
C PHE A 49 8.60 -12.00 -3.13
N THR A 50 7.54 -12.56 -2.55
CA THR A 50 6.43 -11.77 -2.02
C THR A 50 6.92 -10.86 -0.89
N ARG A 51 7.77 -11.37 0.01
CA ARG A 51 8.29 -10.60 1.14
C ARG A 51 9.14 -9.43 0.67
N CYS A 52 10.06 -9.68 -0.25
CA CYS A 52 10.86 -8.65 -0.92
C CYS A 52 9.99 -7.54 -1.51
N ILE A 53 8.96 -7.90 -2.29
CA ILE A 53 8.05 -6.93 -2.93
C ILE A 53 7.30 -6.10 -1.87
N LEU A 54 6.70 -6.74 -0.86
CA LEU A 54 5.86 -6.03 0.12
C LEU A 54 6.69 -5.12 1.04
N GLU A 55 7.88 -5.55 1.47
CA GLU A 55 8.78 -4.72 2.28
C GLU A 55 9.33 -3.53 1.46
N SER A 56 9.63 -3.76 0.18
CA SER A 56 10.06 -2.70 -0.75
C SER A 56 8.98 -1.64 -0.94
N LEU A 57 7.72 -2.06 -1.14
CA LEU A 57 6.58 -1.15 -1.22
C LEU A 57 6.35 -0.37 0.08
N ALA A 58 6.38 -1.05 1.24
CA ALA A 58 6.21 -0.40 2.53
C ALA A 58 7.33 0.63 2.80
N THR A 59 8.56 0.29 2.45
CA THR A 59 9.72 1.20 2.53
C THR A 59 9.52 2.40 1.61
N LYS A 60 9.04 2.19 0.38
CA LYS A 60 8.75 3.28 -0.54
C LYS A 60 7.64 4.19 -0.01
N TYR A 61 6.57 3.63 0.56
CA TYR A 61 5.51 4.41 1.19
C TYR A 61 6.04 5.28 2.33
N ARG A 62 6.99 4.78 3.13
CA ARG A 62 7.66 5.59 4.14
C ARG A 62 8.40 6.77 3.52
N THR A 63 9.22 6.54 2.50
CA THR A 63 9.96 7.60 1.80
C THR A 63 9.01 8.65 1.22
N THR A 64 7.94 8.22 0.55
CA THR A 64 6.92 9.13 0.00
C THR A 64 6.19 9.91 1.10
N LEU A 65 5.88 9.27 2.23
CA LEU A 65 5.28 9.95 3.38
C LEU A 65 6.20 11.05 3.94
N ASP A 66 7.50 10.77 4.07
CA ASP A 66 8.45 11.75 4.57
C ASP A 66 8.57 12.95 3.62
N GLN A 67 8.58 12.72 2.30
CA GLN A 67 8.50 13.79 1.28
C GLN A 67 7.19 14.60 1.37
N LEU A 68 6.05 13.93 1.57
CA LEU A 68 4.76 14.60 1.73
C LEU A 68 4.72 15.47 2.98
N ARG A 69 5.38 15.06 4.07
CA ARG A 69 5.46 15.87 5.31
C ARG A 69 6.25 17.16 5.12
N GLU A 70 7.22 17.20 4.22
CA GLU A 70 7.99 18.42 3.93
C GLU A 70 7.14 19.49 3.22
N VAL A 71 6.15 19.08 2.43
CA VAL A 71 5.33 19.98 1.61
C VAL A 71 3.91 20.17 2.10
N SER A 72 3.42 19.29 2.99
CA SER A 72 2.05 19.34 3.49
C SER A 72 1.89 20.48 4.51
N PRO A 73 0.87 21.35 4.34
CA PRO A 73 0.55 22.38 5.33
C PRO A 73 -0.13 21.82 6.59
N HIS A 74 -0.45 20.52 6.62
CA HIS A 74 -1.14 19.85 7.72
C HIS A 74 -0.39 18.59 8.15
N PRO A 75 -0.44 18.22 9.44
CA PRO A 75 0.11 16.95 9.91
C PRO A 75 -0.59 15.76 9.24
N ILE A 76 0.18 14.71 8.99
CA ILE A 76 -0.32 13.44 8.44
C ILE A 76 -0.28 12.40 9.57
N ASP A 77 -1.46 12.07 10.08
CA ASP A 77 -1.61 11.26 11.30
C ASP A 77 -2.06 9.82 11.03
N LYS A 78 -2.45 9.48 9.79
CA LYS A 78 -2.87 8.14 9.38
C LYS A 78 -2.80 7.96 7.87
N ILE A 79 -2.81 6.71 7.44
CA ILE A 79 -2.84 6.32 6.03
C ILE A 79 -4.14 5.57 5.74
N HIS A 80 -4.88 6.00 4.73
CA HIS A 80 -6.03 5.26 4.21
C HIS A 80 -5.57 4.42 3.02
N LEU A 81 -5.46 3.10 3.19
CA LEU A 81 -5.09 2.18 2.12
C LEU A 81 -6.37 1.63 1.50
N ILE A 82 -6.65 2.02 0.25
CA ILE A 82 -7.86 1.65 -0.49
C ILE A 82 -7.51 0.76 -1.69
N GLY A 83 -8.52 0.25 -2.40
CA GLY A 83 -8.28 -0.58 -3.59
C GLY A 83 -7.97 -2.04 -3.24
N GLY A 84 -7.69 -2.87 -4.25
CA GLY A 84 -7.38 -4.30 -4.04
C GLY A 84 -6.18 -4.54 -3.10
N GLY A 85 -5.22 -3.61 -3.03
CA GLY A 85 -4.09 -3.68 -2.10
C GLY A 85 -4.50 -3.69 -0.62
N SER A 86 -5.66 -3.12 -0.27
CA SER A 86 -6.21 -3.12 1.10
C SER A 86 -6.61 -4.50 1.61
N LEU A 87 -6.75 -5.49 0.72
CA LEU A 87 -7.01 -6.88 1.09
C LEU A 87 -5.74 -7.61 1.53
N ASN A 88 -4.55 -7.07 1.23
CA ASN A 88 -3.29 -7.67 1.62
C ASN A 88 -2.92 -7.24 3.05
N GLN A 89 -3.31 -8.06 4.01
CA GLN A 89 -3.10 -7.78 5.44
C GLN A 89 -1.62 -7.59 5.80
N LEU A 90 -0.72 -8.35 5.19
CA LEU A 90 0.72 -8.22 5.43
C LEU A 90 1.25 -6.88 4.91
N LEU A 91 0.82 -6.43 3.73
CA LEU A 91 1.18 -5.11 3.24
C LEU A 91 0.64 -4.00 4.15
N CYS A 92 -0.60 -4.13 4.63
CA CYS A 92 -1.20 -3.15 5.53
C CYS A 92 -0.39 -3.02 6.83
N GLN A 93 -0.01 -4.16 7.43
CA GLN A 93 0.80 -4.16 8.65
C GLN A 93 2.21 -3.62 8.40
N LEU A 94 2.91 -4.09 7.36
CA LEU A 94 4.24 -3.58 7.01
C LEU A 94 4.22 -2.06 6.73
N THR A 95 3.15 -1.57 6.10
CA THR A 95 2.95 -0.14 5.88
C THR A 95 2.81 0.60 7.21
N ALA A 96 2.00 0.10 8.14
CA ALA A 96 1.83 0.71 9.46
C ALA A 96 3.17 0.75 10.23
N ASP A 97 3.92 -0.35 10.19
CA ASP A 97 5.21 -0.50 10.87
C ASP A 97 6.26 0.46 10.28
N ALA A 98 6.41 0.49 8.94
CA ALA A 98 7.38 1.34 8.26
C ALA A 98 7.05 2.83 8.42
N THR A 99 5.78 3.20 8.29
CA THR A 99 5.32 4.59 8.35
C THR A 99 5.19 5.12 9.77
N ARG A 100 5.13 4.23 10.77
CA ARG A 100 4.82 4.54 12.17
C ARG A 100 3.50 5.30 12.32
N LEU A 101 2.54 5.03 11.43
CA LEU A 101 1.20 5.60 11.45
C LEU A 101 0.15 4.48 11.43
N PRO A 102 -1.03 4.72 12.04
CA PRO A 102 -2.19 3.86 11.82
C PRO A 102 -2.54 3.76 10.33
N VAL A 103 -2.80 2.54 9.86
CA VAL A 103 -3.30 2.26 8.51
C VAL A 103 -4.76 1.82 8.60
N ILE A 104 -5.65 2.54 7.92
CA ILE A 104 -7.06 2.19 7.76
C ILE A 104 -7.23 1.55 6.38
N ALA A 105 -7.40 0.23 6.36
CA ALA A 105 -7.53 -0.54 5.13
C ALA A 105 -9.01 -0.68 4.72
N GLY A 106 -9.31 -0.31 3.48
CA GLY A 106 -10.60 -0.46 2.83
C GLY A 106 -11.30 0.86 2.50
N PRO A 107 -12.32 0.83 1.62
CA PRO A 107 -12.84 -0.37 0.95
C PRO A 107 -11.99 -0.78 -0.27
N ALA A 108 -12.04 -2.06 -0.64
CA ALA A 108 -11.35 -2.56 -1.83
C ALA A 108 -11.89 -1.95 -3.12
N GLU A 109 -13.20 -1.67 -3.17
CA GLU A 109 -13.88 -1.09 -4.35
C GLU A 109 -14.05 0.43 -4.24
N ALA A 110 -13.04 1.14 -3.72
CA ALA A 110 -13.12 2.57 -3.47
C ALA A 110 -13.44 3.40 -4.73
N THR A 111 -12.92 2.99 -5.90
CA THR A 111 -13.21 3.64 -7.19
C THR A 111 -14.69 3.54 -7.56
N ALA A 112 -15.27 2.34 -7.44
CA ALA A 112 -16.68 2.11 -7.73
C ALA A 112 -17.58 2.88 -6.75
N LEU A 113 -17.22 2.85 -5.47
CA LEU A 113 -17.95 3.58 -4.42
C LEU A 113 -17.92 5.10 -4.67
N GLY A 114 -16.75 5.66 -4.97
CA GLY A 114 -16.62 7.08 -5.31
C GLY A 114 -17.49 7.48 -6.50
N ASN A 115 -17.55 6.63 -7.53
CA ASN A 115 -18.40 6.88 -8.69
C ASN A 115 -19.89 6.93 -8.31
N ILE A 116 -20.39 5.93 -7.58
CA ILE A 116 -21.78 5.88 -7.12
C ILE A 116 -22.12 7.09 -6.24
N LEU A 117 -21.22 7.47 -5.33
CA LEU A 117 -21.43 8.63 -4.44
C LEU A 117 -21.56 9.94 -5.21
N MET A 118 -20.75 10.13 -6.26
CA MET A 118 -20.86 11.33 -7.09
C MET A 118 -22.17 11.37 -7.88
N GLN A 119 -22.68 10.21 -8.33
CA GLN A 119 -24.00 10.13 -8.97
C GLN A 119 -25.12 10.49 -7.99
N ILE A 120 -25.07 9.97 -6.76
CA ILE A 120 -26.03 10.31 -5.69
C ILE A 120 -25.95 11.79 -5.35
N ALA A 121 -24.74 12.34 -5.20
CA ALA A 121 -24.55 13.75 -4.87
C ALA A 121 -25.17 14.67 -5.91
N SER A 122 -24.98 14.36 -7.19
CA SER A 122 -25.60 15.07 -8.31
C SER A 122 -27.13 14.98 -8.26
N HIS A 123 -27.68 13.77 -8.10
CA HIS A 123 -29.13 13.56 -8.07
C HIS A 123 -29.82 14.20 -6.86
N GLN A 124 -29.20 14.17 -5.68
CA GLN A 124 -29.77 14.64 -4.41
C GLN A 124 -29.38 16.09 -4.09
N GLY A 125 -28.60 16.75 -4.95
CA GLY A 125 -28.13 18.12 -4.72
C GLY A 125 -27.20 18.26 -3.52
N ILE A 126 -26.48 17.20 -3.13
CA ILE A 126 -25.54 17.22 -2.00
C ILE A 126 -24.27 17.96 -2.43
N LYS A 127 -24.02 19.12 -1.81
CA LYS A 127 -22.87 19.99 -2.14
C LYS A 127 -21.68 19.85 -1.19
N LYS A 128 -21.87 19.23 -0.02
CA LYS A 128 -20.83 19.11 1.02
C LYS A 128 -20.18 17.74 0.95
N LEU A 129 -18.87 17.70 0.73
CA LEU A 129 -18.09 16.45 0.71
C LEU A 129 -18.12 15.71 2.04
N ASP A 130 -18.25 16.42 3.15
CA ASP A 130 -18.27 15.79 4.47
C ASP A 130 -19.48 14.87 4.65
N ALA A 131 -20.65 15.27 4.13
CA ALA A 131 -21.83 14.42 4.15
C ALA A 131 -21.63 13.12 3.34
N LEU A 132 -20.89 13.18 2.23
CA LEU A 132 -20.55 12.01 1.41
C LEU A 132 -19.53 11.10 2.11
N ARG A 133 -18.56 11.69 2.83
CA ARG A 133 -17.58 10.94 3.63
C ARG A 133 -18.22 10.25 4.82
N ASP A 134 -19.17 10.89 5.50
CA ASP A 134 -19.92 10.27 6.59
C ASP A 134 -20.77 9.11 6.09
N PHE A 135 -21.45 9.30 4.95
CA PHE A 135 -22.17 8.21 4.31
C PHE A 135 -21.24 7.04 3.97
N THR A 136 -20.07 7.33 3.39
CA THR A 136 -19.05 6.32 3.06
C THR A 136 -18.64 5.53 4.30
N ARG A 137 -18.26 6.23 5.39
CA ARG A 137 -17.82 5.63 6.65
C ARG A 137 -18.86 4.69 7.24
N ASN A 138 -20.14 5.05 7.14
CA ASN A 138 -21.24 4.23 7.65
C ASN A 138 -21.67 3.10 6.71
N SER A 139 -21.13 3.05 5.50
CA SER A 139 -21.53 2.09 4.45
C SER A 139 -20.48 1.01 4.17
N VAL A 140 -19.27 1.12 4.72
CA VAL A 140 -18.17 0.18 4.48
C VAL A 140 -17.47 -0.22 5.76
N THR A 141 -17.03 -1.48 5.80
CA THR A 141 -16.14 -1.96 6.87
C THR A 141 -14.70 -1.63 6.50
N THR A 142 -13.95 -1.14 7.48
CA THR A 142 -12.50 -0.95 7.37
C THR A 142 -11.80 -1.67 8.51
N THR A 143 -10.54 -2.05 8.29
CA THR A 143 -9.70 -2.66 9.31
C THR A 143 -8.57 -1.70 9.66
N GLU A 144 -8.35 -1.48 10.95
CA GLU A 144 -7.25 -0.66 11.44
C GLU A 144 -6.04 -1.54 11.79
N TYR A 145 -4.87 -1.14 11.29
CA TYR A 145 -3.56 -1.72 11.60
C TYR A 145 -2.73 -0.68 12.32
N LEU A 146 -2.24 -1.03 13.51
CA LEU A 146 -1.40 -0.16 14.32
C LEU A 146 0.07 -0.55 14.15
N PRO A 147 1.01 0.42 14.22
CA PRO A 147 2.43 0.11 14.18
C PRO A 147 2.84 -0.82 15.32
N SER A 148 3.65 -1.84 15.01
CA SER A 148 4.22 -2.81 15.95
C SER A 148 5.62 -2.44 16.43
#